data_AF-A0A1U8PNB4-F1
#
_entry.id   AF-A0A1U8PNB4-F1
#
_cell.length_a   1.000
_cell.length_b   1.000
_cell.length_c   1.000
_cell.angle_alpha   90.00
_cell.angle_beta   90.00
_cell.angle_gamma   90.00
#
_symmetry.space_group_name_H-M   'P 1'
#
loop_
_entity.id
_entity.type
_entity.pdbx_description
1 polymer ?
#
loop_
_entity_poly.entity_id
_entity_poly.type
_entity_poly.pdbx_seq_one_letter_code
_entity_poly.pdbx_strand_id
1 'polypeptide(L)'
;MLLIFWQLIRTSNFFCCCCCFSAGASFEHIINFHSRGTFRFAEIVKKKMVEGGNISKPDKTEFTECWKTTWKTPYIMRLALSAGIGGLLFGYDTGVISGALLYIREDFEQVDRKTWLQELIVSMAVAGAIGGAAIGGWISDRFGQKRLNLLADVLFSVGALVMAFAPAPVMIILGRILVGLGVGMTSMTAPLYIFEASPARIRGTLVSTNGLLITGGQFLSYLINLAFTKTSWTWRWMLGIAAVPALFQLVLMLSLPESPRWLYRQNKEEEARSILEKIFPANKVDDEMNALKLSVEAEKADEHAIGDNLIQKLKSALSNVVVRRGLYAGITVQVAQQFSGINTVMYYSPKIVQFAGFASNETALALSLITSGLNAIGSIVSMVFVDRYGRRRLMLVSMVGIILCLVSLSIIFLEAASYALKVNQFDTNSIPNSTCRSYISTPKYSSWNCMYCLKAGCGFCSNTANEAIIDSIFSH
;
A
#
# COMPACT_ATOMS: atom_id res chain seq x y z
N MET A 1 -17.14 13.45 25.87
CA MET A 1 -15.87 12.98 25.26
C MET A 1 -15.80 11.46 25.10
N LEU A 2 -16.01 10.65 26.14
CA LEU A 2 -16.17 9.18 26.02
C LEU A 2 -17.37 8.76 25.14
N LEU A 3 -18.50 9.48 25.20
CA LEU A 3 -19.66 9.26 24.30
C LEU A 3 -19.39 9.67 22.83
N ILE A 4 -18.46 10.60 22.59
CA ILE A 4 -18.07 11.06 21.25
C ILE A 4 -17.05 10.07 20.65
N PHE A 5 -16.15 9.54 21.48
CA PHE A 5 -15.27 8.43 21.12
C PHE A 5 -16.07 7.12 20.93
N TRP A 6 -17.10 6.88 21.75
CA TRP A 6 -18.04 5.78 21.54
C TRP A 6 -18.93 6.00 20.31
N GLN A 7 -19.27 7.24 19.94
CA GLN A 7 -19.91 7.55 18.65
C GLN A 7 -18.97 7.42 17.46
N LEU A 8 -17.69 7.74 17.58
CA LEU A 8 -16.63 7.46 16.59
C LEU A 8 -16.40 5.95 16.42
N ILE A 9 -16.44 5.18 17.50
CA ILE A 9 -16.38 3.71 17.51
C ILE A 9 -17.69 3.09 16.96
N ARG A 10 -18.85 3.69 17.24
CA ARG A 10 -20.15 3.21 16.73
C ARG A 10 -20.36 3.58 15.25
N THR A 11 -19.76 4.68 14.79
CA THR A 11 -19.58 5.01 13.35
C THR A 11 -18.39 4.29 12.73
N SER A 12 -17.56 3.58 13.50
CA SER A 12 -16.49 2.73 12.97
C SER A 12 -17.04 1.52 12.21
N ASN A 13 -18.31 1.13 12.34
CA ASN A 13 -18.91 0.18 11.39
C ASN A 13 -19.03 0.77 9.96
N PHE A 14 -19.12 2.10 9.81
CA PHE A 14 -19.11 2.80 8.52
C PHE A 14 -17.70 3.14 8.04
N PHE A 15 -16.79 3.51 8.95
CA PHE A 15 -15.36 3.68 8.65
C PHE A 15 -14.68 2.35 8.28
N CYS A 16 -15.12 1.25 8.91
CA CYS A 16 -14.74 -0.13 8.58
C CYS A 16 -15.10 -0.42 7.13
N CYS A 17 -16.36 -0.23 6.71
CA CYS A 17 -16.75 -0.37 5.30
C CYS A 17 -15.92 0.47 4.32
N CYS A 18 -15.48 1.68 4.67
CA CYS A 18 -14.75 2.55 3.73
C CYS A 18 -13.24 2.25 3.65
N CYS A 19 -12.59 1.85 4.76
CA CYS A 19 -11.23 1.31 4.72
C CYS A 19 -11.20 -0.07 4.04
N CYS A 20 -12.26 -0.88 4.16
CA CYS A 20 -12.36 -2.18 3.51
C CYS A 20 -12.15 -2.14 2.00
N PHE A 21 -12.63 -1.09 1.32
CA PHE A 21 -12.78 -1.13 -0.13
C PHE A 21 -11.67 -0.44 -0.93
N SER A 22 -10.86 0.44 -0.32
CA SER A 22 -9.75 1.11 -1.02
C SER A 22 -8.54 0.17 -1.25
N ALA A 23 -8.36 -0.83 -0.37
CA ALA A 23 -7.31 -1.84 -0.49
C ALA A 23 -7.55 -2.83 -1.65
N GLY A 24 -8.80 -3.14 -1.99
CA GLY A 24 -9.17 -4.10 -3.05
C GLY A 24 -9.05 -3.54 -4.49
N ALA A 25 -9.11 -2.22 -4.68
CA ALA A 25 -9.14 -1.61 -6.01
C ALA A 25 -7.75 -1.48 -6.67
N SER A 26 -6.67 -1.56 -5.89
CA SER A 26 -5.32 -1.13 -6.28
C SER A 26 -4.61 -1.98 -7.34
N PHE A 27 -4.99 -3.25 -7.50
CA PHE A 27 -4.22 -4.20 -8.32
C PHE A 27 -5.10 -5.02 -9.28
N GLU A 28 -6.39 -5.07 -9.02
CA GLU A 28 -7.31 -6.02 -9.66
C GLU A 28 -7.74 -5.65 -11.09
N HIS A 29 -7.52 -4.40 -11.52
CA HIS A 29 -7.96 -3.93 -12.83
C HIS A 29 -6.91 -4.02 -13.95
N ILE A 30 -5.62 -4.13 -13.62
CA ILE A 30 -4.55 -4.43 -14.60
C ILE A 30 -4.70 -5.87 -15.12
N ILE A 31 -5.12 -6.80 -14.25
CA ILE A 31 -5.32 -8.23 -14.54
C ILE A 31 -6.40 -8.47 -15.60
N ASN A 32 -7.49 -7.70 -15.56
CA ASN A 32 -8.65 -7.95 -16.42
C ASN A 32 -8.48 -7.40 -17.84
N PHE A 33 -7.46 -6.58 -18.09
CA PHE A 33 -7.17 -6.07 -19.43
C PHE A 33 -6.20 -6.96 -20.20
N HIS A 34 -5.32 -7.73 -19.56
CA HIS A 34 -4.56 -8.78 -20.27
C HIS A 34 -5.46 -9.96 -20.65
N SER A 35 -6.54 -10.21 -19.88
CA SER A 35 -7.62 -11.14 -20.25
C SER A 35 -8.52 -10.63 -21.39
N ARG A 36 -8.53 -9.30 -21.65
CA ARG A 36 -9.26 -8.66 -22.76
C ARG A 36 -8.34 -8.09 -23.86
N GLY A 37 -7.03 -8.30 -23.78
CA GLY A 37 -6.07 -8.00 -24.86
C GLY A 37 -6.02 -9.12 -25.89
N THR A 38 -6.43 -10.32 -25.49
CA THR A 38 -6.61 -11.52 -26.30
C THR A 38 -7.93 -11.52 -27.08
N PHE A 39 -8.38 -10.39 -27.63
CA PHE A 39 -9.65 -10.35 -28.40
C PHE A 39 -9.59 -11.16 -29.72
N ARG A 40 -8.39 -11.47 -30.23
CA ARG A 40 -8.23 -12.42 -31.36
C ARG A 40 -8.13 -13.89 -30.92
N PHE A 41 -7.54 -14.16 -29.76
CA PHE A 41 -7.48 -15.51 -29.19
C PHE A 41 -8.87 -15.94 -28.69
N ALA A 42 -9.66 -15.01 -28.17
CA ALA A 42 -11.06 -15.23 -27.83
C ALA A 42 -11.89 -15.59 -29.07
N GLU A 43 -11.65 -15.03 -30.27
CA GLU A 43 -12.36 -15.48 -31.48
C GLU A 43 -11.93 -16.87 -31.95
N ILE A 44 -10.64 -17.21 -31.86
CA ILE A 44 -10.13 -18.53 -32.27
C ILE A 44 -10.55 -19.63 -31.27
N VAL A 45 -10.58 -19.34 -29.97
CA VAL A 45 -11.06 -20.25 -28.92
C VAL A 45 -12.59 -20.31 -28.88
N LYS A 46 -13.31 -19.19 -29.10
CA LYS A 46 -14.77 -19.18 -29.21
C LYS A 46 -15.26 -19.96 -30.43
N LYS A 47 -14.47 -20.03 -31.51
CA LYS A 47 -14.78 -20.92 -32.65
C LYS A 47 -14.64 -22.41 -32.31
N LYS A 48 -13.82 -22.79 -31.30
CA LYS A 48 -13.74 -24.17 -30.77
C LYS A 48 -14.68 -24.45 -29.60
N MET A 49 -15.16 -23.43 -28.88
CA MET A 49 -16.11 -23.59 -27.76
C MET A 49 -17.59 -23.48 -28.15
N VAL A 50 -17.92 -23.08 -29.39
CA VAL A 50 -19.32 -22.96 -29.84
C VAL A 50 -19.98 -24.33 -30.14
N GLU A 51 -19.24 -25.44 -30.10
CA GLU A 51 -19.82 -26.80 -30.24
C GLU A 51 -19.99 -27.58 -28.93
N GLY A 52 -19.80 -26.98 -27.76
CA GLY A 52 -20.12 -27.70 -26.52
C GLY A 52 -20.00 -26.89 -25.23
N GLY A 53 -21.14 -26.63 -24.61
CA GLY A 53 -21.22 -26.45 -23.16
C GLY A 53 -21.76 -25.11 -22.68
N ASN A 54 -22.90 -25.18 -21.98
CA ASN A 54 -23.63 -24.09 -21.33
C ASN A 54 -22.76 -23.12 -20.50
N ILE A 55 -23.13 -21.84 -20.59
CA ILE A 55 -22.68 -20.74 -19.72
C ILE A 55 -23.16 -21.00 -18.28
N SER A 56 -22.27 -21.41 -17.37
CA SER A 56 -22.57 -21.57 -15.94
C SER A 56 -22.32 -20.26 -15.17
N LYS A 57 -23.21 -19.98 -14.21
CA LYS A 57 -23.16 -18.83 -13.27
C LYS A 57 -21.90 -18.92 -12.38
N PRO A 58 -21.32 -17.80 -11.90
CA PRO A 58 -20.17 -17.83 -11.00
C PRO A 58 -20.59 -18.46 -9.68
N ASP A 59 -20.04 -19.63 -9.39
CA ASP A 59 -20.47 -20.50 -8.30
C ASP A 59 -19.56 -20.33 -7.07
N LYS A 60 -20.14 -20.51 -5.87
CA LYS A 60 -19.46 -20.41 -4.55
C LYS A 60 -18.28 -21.40 -4.40
N THR A 61 -18.15 -22.31 -5.35
CA THR A 61 -17.13 -23.34 -5.44
C THR A 61 -15.75 -22.76 -5.77
N GLU A 62 -15.60 -21.66 -6.52
CA GLU A 62 -14.27 -21.19 -6.98
C GLU A 62 -13.32 -20.75 -5.86
N PHE A 63 -13.78 -20.04 -4.83
CA PHE A 63 -12.91 -19.60 -3.73
C PHE A 63 -12.47 -20.76 -2.82
N THR A 64 -13.44 -21.62 -2.46
CA THR A 64 -13.17 -22.82 -1.63
C THR A 64 -12.30 -23.82 -2.40
N GLU A 65 -12.50 -23.91 -3.71
CA GLU A 65 -11.72 -24.77 -4.59
C GLU A 65 -10.34 -24.17 -4.88
N CYS A 66 -10.18 -22.84 -4.94
CA CYS A 66 -8.88 -22.17 -4.94
C CYS A 66 -8.09 -22.53 -3.68
N TRP A 67 -8.68 -22.35 -2.50
CA TRP A 67 -8.00 -22.70 -1.24
C TRP A 67 -7.65 -24.19 -1.18
N LYS A 68 -8.58 -25.07 -1.60
CA LYS A 68 -8.31 -26.52 -1.73
C LYS A 68 -7.23 -26.85 -2.75
N THR A 69 -7.16 -26.14 -3.88
CA THR A 69 -6.18 -26.38 -4.96
C THR A 69 -4.80 -25.88 -4.58
N THR A 70 -4.73 -24.70 -3.97
CA THR A 70 -3.51 -24.13 -3.39
C THR A 70 -2.96 -25.02 -2.28
N TRP A 71 -3.82 -25.59 -1.43
CA TRP A 71 -3.39 -26.59 -0.43
C TRP A 71 -2.98 -27.93 -1.04
N LYS A 72 -3.58 -28.34 -2.16
CA LYS A 72 -3.21 -29.59 -2.87
C LYS A 72 -1.88 -29.50 -3.62
N THR A 73 -1.41 -28.29 -3.95
CA THR A 73 -0.15 -28.06 -4.67
C THR A 73 0.78 -27.18 -3.83
N PRO A 74 1.62 -27.78 -2.96
CA PRO A 74 2.51 -27.02 -2.08
C PRO A 74 3.47 -26.10 -2.85
N TYR A 75 3.73 -26.41 -4.12
CA TYR A 75 4.53 -25.59 -5.03
C TYR A 75 3.88 -24.23 -5.36
N ILE A 76 2.58 -24.22 -5.71
CA ILE A 76 1.85 -22.98 -6.04
C ILE A 76 1.70 -22.10 -4.79
N MET A 77 1.45 -22.73 -3.62
CA MET A 77 1.37 -22.00 -2.36
C MET A 77 2.71 -21.37 -1.98
N ARG A 78 3.83 -22.10 -2.12
CA ARG A 78 5.17 -21.54 -1.88
C ARG A 78 5.46 -20.35 -2.79
N LEU A 79 5.08 -20.45 -4.07
CA LEU A 79 5.31 -19.41 -5.06
C LEU A 79 4.42 -18.17 -4.83
N ALA A 80 3.16 -18.37 -4.44
CA ALA A 80 2.26 -17.27 -4.11
C ALA A 80 2.66 -16.56 -2.81
N LEU A 81 3.03 -17.33 -1.78
CA LEU A 81 3.50 -16.79 -0.51
C LEU A 81 4.83 -16.05 -0.68
N SER A 82 5.78 -16.61 -1.44
CA SER A 82 7.08 -15.99 -1.66
C SER A 82 6.98 -14.65 -2.38
N ALA A 83 6.16 -14.59 -3.43
CA ALA A 83 5.90 -13.36 -4.17
C ALA A 83 5.06 -12.38 -3.34
N GLY A 84 4.18 -12.91 -2.49
CA GLY A 84 3.36 -12.15 -1.57
C GLY A 84 4.12 -11.49 -0.42
N ILE A 85 5.29 -12.01 -0.02
CA ILE A 85 6.16 -11.33 0.96
C ILE A 85 6.55 -9.94 0.44
N GLY A 86 6.62 -9.76 -0.88
CA GLY A 86 6.92 -8.47 -1.49
C GLY A 86 5.82 -7.44 -1.22
N GLY A 87 4.56 -7.89 -1.28
CA GLY A 87 3.42 -7.11 -0.82
C GLY A 87 3.49 -6.81 0.69
N LEU A 88 3.87 -7.81 1.50
CA LEU A 88 4.05 -7.62 2.94
C LEU A 88 5.12 -6.57 3.27
N LEU A 89 6.25 -6.58 2.57
CA LEU A 89 7.33 -5.59 2.72
C LEU A 89 6.87 -4.18 2.34
N PHE A 90 6.10 -4.05 1.26
CA PHE A 90 5.47 -2.77 0.89
C PHE A 90 4.54 -2.27 2.00
N GLY A 91 3.64 -3.13 2.47
CA GLY A 91 2.76 -2.82 3.58
C GLY A 91 3.52 -2.41 4.83
N TYR A 92 4.56 -3.16 5.16
CA TYR A 92 5.41 -2.91 6.31
C TYR A 92 6.08 -1.53 6.26
N ASP A 93 6.73 -1.20 5.14
CA ASP A 93 7.37 0.12 4.97
C ASP A 93 6.37 1.26 5.10
N THR A 94 5.15 1.08 4.57
CA THR A 94 4.13 2.12 4.64
C THR A 94 3.60 2.37 6.05
N GLY A 95 3.47 1.34 6.88
CA GLY A 95 2.96 1.50 8.24
C GLY A 95 4.06 1.80 9.27
N VAL A 96 5.28 1.29 9.10
CA VAL A 96 6.36 1.47 10.10
C VAL A 96 6.75 2.93 10.25
N ILE A 97 6.79 3.70 9.15
CA ILE A 97 7.17 5.11 9.18
C ILE A 97 6.23 5.95 10.05
N SER A 98 4.94 5.57 10.14
CA SER A 98 3.94 6.34 10.89
C SER A 98 4.27 6.42 12.38
N GLY A 99 4.77 5.32 12.96
CA GLY A 99 5.20 5.27 14.36
C GLY A 99 6.65 5.73 14.54
N ALA A 100 7.55 5.32 13.64
CA ALA A 100 8.95 5.74 13.71
C ALA A 100 9.10 7.28 13.63
N LEU A 101 8.26 7.96 12.86
CA LEU A 101 8.30 9.41 12.70
C LEU A 101 8.01 10.19 14.00
N LEU A 102 7.25 9.62 14.95
CA LEU A 102 7.05 10.25 16.27
C LEU A 102 8.37 10.32 17.04
N TYR A 103 9.07 9.18 17.15
CA TYR A 103 10.33 9.07 17.88
C TYR A 103 11.52 9.75 17.16
N ILE A 104 11.54 9.76 15.82
CA ILE A 104 12.59 10.46 15.05
C ILE A 104 12.56 11.97 15.33
N ARG A 105 11.37 12.54 15.57
CA ARG A 105 11.24 13.97 15.93
C ARG A 105 11.79 14.24 17.33
N GLU A 106 11.54 13.34 18.28
CA GLU A 106 12.06 13.43 19.65
C GLU A 106 13.59 13.34 19.69
N ASP A 107 14.19 12.45 18.89
CA ASP A 107 15.65 12.26 18.84
C ASP A 107 16.39 13.37 18.07
N PHE A 108 15.77 13.98 17.05
CA PHE A 108 16.40 15.00 16.21
C PHE A 108 15.61 16.31 16.24
N GLU A 109 16.05 17.28 17.06
CA GLU A 109 15.44 18.62 17.12
C GLU A 109 15.32 19.30 15.74
N GLN A 110 16.26 19.04 14.83
CA GLN A 110 16.22 19.57 13.47
C GLN A 110 15.02 19.05 12.65
N VAL A 111 14.60 17.81 12.89
CA VAL A 111 13.44 17.19 12.25
C VAL A 111 12.16 17.69 12.89
N ASP A 112 12.16 17.95 14.19
CA ASP A 112 10.99 18.51 14.87
C ASP A 112 10.72 19.97 14.44
N ARG A 113 11.76 20.82 14.44
CA ARG A 113 11.63 22.25 14.07
C ARG A 113 11.30 22.49 12.60
N LYS A 114 11.58 21.53 11.71
CA LYS A 114 11.43 21.68 10.25
C LYS A 114 10.41 20.71 9.68
N THR A 115 9.16 21.14 9.53
CA THR A 115 8.08 20.33 8.92
C THR A 115 8.47 19.80 7.53
N TRP A 116 9.17 20.59 6.72
CA TRP A 116 9.63 20.14 5.39
C TRP A 116 10.55 18.91 5.46
N LEU A 117 11.34 18.75 6.53
CA LEU A 117 12.25 17.62 6.68
C LEU A 117 11.47 16.33 7.03
N GLN A 118 10.41 16.45 7.82
CA GLN A 118 9.50 15.34 8.13
C GLN A 118 8.81 14.84 6.86
N GLU A 119 8.22 15.76 6.10
CA GLU A 119 7.56 15.45 4.83
C GLU A 119 8.56 14.91 3.80
N LEU A 120 9.81 15.38 3.81
CA LEU A 120 10.86 14.86 2.94
C LEU A 120 11.18 13.39 3.27
N ILE A 121 11.30 13.02 4.55
CA ILE A 121 11.56 11.63 4.97
C ILE A 121 10.46 10.69 4.46
N VAL A 122 9.19 11.08 4.58
CA VAL A 122 8.05 10.26 4.14
C VAL A 122 7.96 10.22 2.60
N SER A 123 8.10 11.36 1.93
CA SER A 123 7.91 11.47 0.47
C SER A 123 9.04 10.86 -0.36
N MET A 124 10.28 10.82 0.16
CA MET A 124 11.42 10.28 -0.58
C MET A 124 11.33 8.76 -0.81
N ALA A 125 10.60 8.02 0.04
CA ALA A 125 10.28 6.61 -0.24
C ALA A 125 9.37 6.47 -1.47
N VAL A 126 8.36 7.33 -1.59
CA VAL A 126 7.46 7.36 -2.76
C VAL A 126 8.21 7.79 -4.02
N ALA A 127 9.10 8.78 -3.92
CA ALA A 127 9.97 9.19 -5.03
C ALA A 127 10.88 8.05 -5.50
N GLY A 128 11.48 7.32 -4.55
CA GLY A 128 12.22 6.08 -4.83
C GLY A 128 11.36 5.04 -5.52
N ALA A 129 10.11 4.84 -5.08
CA ALA A 129 9.19 3.88 -5.69
C ALA A 129 8.81 4.21 -7.13
N ILE A 130 8.67 5.50 -7.48
CA ILE A 130 8.46 5.94 -8.87
C ILE A 130 9.65 5.55 -9.73
N GLY A 131 10.87 5.84 -9.27
CA GLY A 131 12.10 5.45 -9.96
C GLY A 131 12.24 3.92 -10.07
N GLY A 132 11.93 3.21 -8.99
CA GLY A 132 12.00 1.75 -8.91
C GLY A 132 11.03 1.06 -9.85
N ALA A 133 9.79 1.56 -9.97
CA ALA A 133 8.81 1.04 -10.91
C ALA A 133 9.22 1.31 -12.37
N ALA A 134 9.74 2.51 -12.67
CA ALA A 134 10.19 2.86 -14.03
C ALA A 134 11.38 2.01 -14.50
N ILE A 135 12.39 1.85 -13.64
CA ILE A 135 13.58 1.04 -13.93
C ILE A 135 13.23 -0.46 -13.89
N GLY A 136 12.37 -0.86 -12.94
CA GLY A 136 11.93 -2.24 -12.75
C GLY A 136 11.27 -2.84 -13.97
N GLY A 137 10.45 -2.07 -14.72
CA GLY A 137 9.87 -2.53 -15.99
C GLY A 137 10.93 -3.03 -16.98
N TRP A 138 11.94 -2.19 -17.23
CA TRP A 138 13.02 -2.52 -18.17
C TRP A 138 13.90 -3.69 -17.68
N ILE A 139 14.23 -3.72 -16.38
CA ILE A 139 15.01 -4.82 -15.80
C ILE A 139 14.22 -6.13 -15.85
N SER A 140 12.91 -6.10 -15.57
CA SER A 140 12.03 -7.28 -15.59
C SER A 140 12.02 -7.93 -16.96
N ASP A 141 11.84 -7.13 -18.02
CA ASP A 141 11.84 -7.64 -19.40
C ASP A 141 13.18 -8.28 -19.76
N ARG A 142 14.31 -7.64 -19.40
CA ARG A 142 15.65 -8.08 -19.82
C ARG A 142 16.21 -9.23 -18.98
N PHE A 143 16.07 -9.16 -17.66
CA PHE A 143 16.74 -10.06 -16.72
C PHE A 143 15.82 -11.08 -16.04
N GLY A 144 14.49 -10.92 -16.17
CA GLY A 144 13.50 -11.79 -15.56
C GLY A 144 13.02 -11.28 -14.20
N GLN A 145 11.85 -11.77 -13.80
CA GLN A 145 11.17 -11.35 -12.58
C GLN A 145 11.89 -11.82 -11.32
N LYS A 146 12.47 -13.03 -11.31
CA LYS A 146 13.22 -13.56 -10.16
C LYS A 146 14.42 -12.68 -9.85
N ARG A 147 15.23 -12.34 -10.86
CA ARG A 147 16.44 -11.52 -10.66
C ARG A 147 16.10 -10.10 -10.22
N LEU A 148 15.01 -9.54 -10.73
CA LEU A 148 14.53 -8.23 -10.31
C LEU A 148 14.07 -8.24 -8.84
N ASN A 149 13.32 -9.26 -8.40
CA ASN A 149 12.93 -9.38 -6.99
C ASN A 149 14.15 -9.56 -6.08
N LEU A 150 15.15 -10.35 -6.48
CA LEU A 150 16.40 -10.47 -5.72
C LEU A 150 17.13 -9.13 -5.58
N LEU A 151 17.19 -8.34 -6.66
CA LEU A 151 17.77 -6.99 -6.62
C LEU A 151 16.97 -6.07 -5.69
N ALA A 152 15.64 -6.12 -5.76
CA ALA A 152 14.76 -5.34 -4.91
C ALA A 152 14.93 -5.69 -3.43
N ASP A 153 15.06 -6.98 -3.09
CA ASP A 153 15.30 -7.45 -1.73
C ASP A 153 16.64 -6.98 -1.18
N VAL A 154 17.70 -7.01 -2.00
CA VAL A 154 19.01 -6.46 -1.61
C VAL A 154 18.90 -4.96 -1.34
N LEU A 155 18.26 -4.19 -2.23
CA LEU A 155 18.06 -2.75 -2.05
C LEU A 155 17.25 -2.45 -0.79
N PHE A 156 16.20 -3.22 -0.52
CA PHE A 156 15.36 -3.07 0.66
C PHE A 156 16.14 -3.39 1.95
N SER A 157 16.87 -4.52 2.00
CA SER A 157 17.69 -4.89 3.15
C SER A 157 18.79 -3.87 3.43
N VAL A 158 19.50 -3.40 2.39
CA VAL A 158 20.53 -2.36 2.55
C VAL A 158 19.90 -1.06 3.02
N GLY A 159 18.79 -0.63 2.43
CA GLY A 159 18.09 0.58 2.84
C GLY A 159 17.60 0.52 4.29
N ALA A 160 17.06 -0.62 4.73
CA ALA A 160 16.64 -0.84 6.12
C ALA A 160 17.82 -0.76 7.09
N LEU A 161 18.97 -1.36 6.76
CA LEU A 161 20.19 -1.27 7.57
C LEU A 161 20.75 0.16 7.62
N VAL A 162 20.75 0.88 6.50
CA VAL A 162 21.17 2.29 6.44
C VAL A 162 20.30 3.16 7.35
N MET A 163 18.98 2.93 7.38
CA MET A 163 18.08 3.64 8.30
C MET A 163 18.33 3.24 9.75
N ALA A 164 18.57 1.95 10.04
CA ALA A 164 18.81 1.45 11.38
C ALA A 164 20.10 2.00 12.01
N PHE A 165 21.12 2.28 11.21
CA PHE A 165 22.39 2.85 11.67
C PHE A 165 22.52 4.36 11.41
N ALA A 166 21.44 5.04 11.02
CA ALA A 166 21.50 6.45 10.64
C ALA A 166 21.91 7.35 11.83
N PRO A 167 23.05 8.06 11.75
CA PRO A 167 23.46 9.04 12.75
C PRO A 167 22.84 10.43 12.49
N ALA A 168 22.31 10.67 11.29
CA ALA A 168 21.75 11.94 10.86
C ALA A 168 20.49 11.75 9.99
N PRO A 169 19.56 12.72 9.95
CA PRO A 169 18.32 12.64 9.17
C PRO A 169 18.56 12.42 7.66
N VAL A 170 19.67 12.93 7.12
CA VAL A 170 20.05 12.73 5.70
C VAL A 170 20.26 11.25 5.39
N MET A 171 20.84 10.48 6.30
CA MET A 171 21.01 9.03 6.11
C MET A 171 19.67 8.29 6.14
N ILE A 172 18.70 8.76 6.92
CA ILE A 172 17.33 8.24 6.89
C ILE A 172 16.71 8.48 5.52
N ILE A 173 16.88 9.68 4.95
CA ILE A 173 16.39 10.03 3.61
C ILE A 173 17.03 9.12 2.54
N LEU A 174 18.34 8.91 2.59
CA LEU A 174 19.02 8.00 1.66
C LEU A 174 18.51 6.57 1.77
N GLY A 175 18.33 6.06 3.00
CA GLY A 175 17.74 4.76 3.24
C GLY A 175 16.30 4.64 2.72
N ARG A 176 15.49 5.70 2.85
CA ARG A 176 14.14 5.80 2.29
C ARG A 176 14.12 5.72 0.78
N ILE A 177 15.06 6.38 0.10
CA ILE A 177 15.20 6.27 -1.37
C ILE A 177 15.52 4.83 -1.77
N LEU A 178 16.46 4.17 -1.08
CA LEU A 178 16.84 2.78 -1.35
C LEU A 178 15.69 1.80 -1.13
N VAL A 179 15.00 1.90 0.01
CA VAL A 179 13.80 1.08 0.29
C VAL A 179 12.71 1.37 -0.73
N GLY A 180 12.49 2.64 -1.06
CA GLY A 180 11.54 3.07 -2.09
C GLY A 180 11.83 2.42 -3.45
N LEU A 181 13.08 2.41 -3.90
CA LEU A 181 13.48 1.74 -5.15
C LEU A 181 13.12 0.25 -5.14
N GLY A 182 13.44 -0.47 -4.06
CA GLY A 182 13.10 -1.89 -3.90
C GLY A 182 11.59 -2.12 -3.90
N VAL A 183 10.86 -1.36 -3.08
CA VAL A 183 9.39 -1.37 -3.03
C VAL A 183 8.76 -1.14 -4.40
N GLY A 184 9.25 -0.14 -5.15
CA GLY A 184 8.75 0.19 -6.49
C GLY A 184 8.92 -0.97 -7.46
N MET A 185 10.11 -1.59 -7.48
CA MET A 185 10.41 -2.75 -8.31
C MET A 185 9.51 -3.94 -7.94
N THR A 186 9.38 -4.26 -6.66
CA THR A 186 8.56 -5.38 -6.19
C THR A 186 7.07 -5.14 -6.40
N SER A 187 6.57 -3.90 -6.29
CA SER A 187 5.14 -3.58 -6.44
C SER A 187 4.61 -3.92 -7.84
N MET A 188 5.45 -3.77 -8.87
CA MET A 188 5.13 -4.17 -10.24
C MET A 188 5.36 -5.67 -10.46
N THR A 189 6.47 -6.20 -9.93
CA THR A 189 6.97 -7.54 -10.26
C THR A 189 6.24 -8.65 -9.52
N ALA A 190 5.89 -8.45 -8.24
CA ALA A 190 5.19 -9.45 -7.43
C ALA A 190 3.85 -9.91 -8.05
N PRO A 191 2.89 -9.01 -8.38
CA PRO A 191 1.64 -9.43 -9.00
C PRO A 191 1.85 -9.99 -10.41
N LEU A 192 2.83 -9.50 -11.17
CA LEU A 192 3.16 -10.02 -12.49
C LEU A 192 3.69 -11.45 -12.42
N TYR A 193 4.61 -11.71 -11.49
CA TYR A 193 5.18 -13.03 -11.27
C TYR A 193 4.11 -14.03 -10.80
N ILE A 194 3.24 -13.62 -9.86
CA ILE A 194 2.08 -14.44 -9.46
C ILE A 194 1.19 -14.68 -10.68
N PHE A 195 0.90 -13.66 -11.48
CA PHE A 195 0.04 -13.77 -12.66
C PHE A 195 0.60 -14.77 -13.69
N GLU A 196 1.89 -14.71 -13.99
CA GLU A 196 2.54 -15.56 -14.99
C GLU A 196 2.76 -17.01 -14.53
N ALA A 197 3.00 -17.22 -13.24
CA ALA A 197 3.19 -18.55 -12.67
C ALA A 197 1.88 -19.26 -12.28
N SER A 198 0.76 -18.54 -12.25
CA SER A 198 -0.53 -19.09 -11.80
C SER A 198 -1.40 -19.64 -12.93
N PRO A 199 -2.06 -20.80 -12.70
CA PRO A 199 -3.09 -21.31 -13.59
C PRO A 199 -4.20 -20.29 -13.84
N ALA A 200 -4.70 -20.21 -15.07
CA ALA A 200 -5.71 -19.21 -15.48
C ALA A 200 -6.95 -19.19 -14.58
N ARG A 201 -7.35 -20.35 -14.03
CA ARG A 201 -8.54 -20.51 -13.17
C ARG A 201 -8.45 -19.79 -11.82
N ILE A 202 -7.28 -19.81 -11.16
CA ILE A 202 -7.10 -19.29 -9.78
C ILE A 202 -6.25 -18.02 -9.74
N ARG A 203 -5.80 -17.54 -10.90
CA ARG A 203 -4.91 -16.39 -11.05
C ARG A 203 -5.43 -15.13 -10.38
N GLY A 204 -6.73 -14.85 -10.51
CA GLY A 204 -7.37 -13.68 -9.91
C GLY A 204 -7.19 -13.67 -8.38
N THR A 205 -7.61 -14.75 -7.72
CA THR A 205 -7.53 -14.89 -6.26
C THR A 205 -6.09 -14.86 -5.74
N LEU A 206 -5.15 -15.49 -6.45
CA LEU A 206 -3.74 -15.49 -6.06
C LEU A 206 -3.13 -14.07 -6.14
N VAL A 207 -3.46 -13.29 -7.16
CA VAL A 207 -2.99 -11.89 -7.22
C VAL A 207 -3.67 -11.03 -6.16
N SER A 208 -4.96 -11.24 -5.88
CA SER A 208 -5.65 -10.53 -4.78
C SER A 208 -5.04 -10.85 -3.41
N THR A 209 -4.41 -12.03 -3.24
CA THR A 209 -3.67 -12.40 -2.02
C THR A 209 -2.49 -11.46 -1.75
N ASN A 210 -1.85 -10.93 -2.80
CA ASN A 210 -0.80 -9.91 -2.65
C ASN A 210 -1.36 -8.64 -1.99
N GLY A 211 -2.56 -8.21 -2.38
CA GLY A 211 -3.24 -7.06 -1.75
C GLY A 211 -3.53 -7.27 -0.26
N LEU A 212 -3.93 -8.48 0.11
CA LEU A 212 -4.14 -8.88 1.51
C LEU A 212 -2.82 -8.87 2.30
N LEU A 213 -1.71 -9.28 1.69
CA LEU A 213 -0.41 -9.25 2.34
C LEU A 213 0.12 -7.83 2.53
N ILE A 214 -0.22 -6.88 1.65
CA ILE A 214 0.07 -5.45 1.86
C ILE A 214 -0.63 -4.95 3.12
N THR A 215 -1.93 -5.16 3.26
CA THR A 215 -2.64 -4.67 4.46
C THR A 215 -2.29 -5.47 5.72
N GLY A 216 -1.95 -6.76 5.58
CA GLY A 216 -1.35 -7.55 6.64
C GLY A 216 0.02 -7.04 7.09
N GLY A 217 0.87 -6.61 6.15
CA GLY A 217 2.17 -5.99 6.43
C GLY A 217 2.04 -4.65 7.16
N GLN A 218 1.05 -3.84 6.78
CA GLN A 218 0.71 -2.61 7.52
C GLN A 218 0.32 -2.93 8.96
N PHE A 219 -0.58 -3.89 9.17
CA PHE A 219 -1.00 -4.28 10.51
C PHE A 219 0.18 -4.80 11.36
N LEU A 220 1.04 -5.64 10.76
CA LEU A 220 2.24 -6.15 11.40
C LEU A 220 3.21 -5.02 11.78
N SER A 221 3.35 -3.98 10.94
CA SER A 221 4.22 -2.84 11.25
C SER A 221 3.72 -2.01 12.45
N TYR A 222 2.40 -1.83 12.58
CA TYR A 222 1.82 -1.16 13.75
C TYR A 222 2.01 -2.00 15.03
N LEU A 223 1.91 -3.33 14.93
CA LEU A 223 2.19 -4.23 16.04
C LEU A 223 3.64 -4.12 16.51
N ILE A 224 4.58 -4.09 15.55
CA ILE A 224 6.01 -3.91 15.83
C ILE A 224 6.28 -2.51 16.42
N ASN A 225 5.69 -1.46 15.87
CA ASN A 225 5.80 -0.11 16.44
C ASN A 225 5.33 -0.09 17.89
N LEU A 226 4.22 -0.75 18.22
CA LEU A 226 3.71 -0.85 19.59
C LEU A 226 4.66 -1.65 20.50
N ALA A 227 5.18 -2.79 20.02
CA ALA A 227 6.05 -3.67 20.78
C ALA A 227 7.38 -3.00 21.16
N PHE A 228 7.94 -2.19 20.25
CA PHE A 228 9.23 -1.56 20.49
C PHE A 228 9.14 -0.26 21.30
N THR A 229 7.95 0.31 21.55
CA THR A 229 7.76 1.60 22.25
C THR A 229 8.53 1.75 23.57
N LYS A 230 8.74 0.66 24.32
CA LYS A 230 9.39 0.67 25.66
C LYS A 230 10.89 0.36 25.63
N THR A 231 11.47 0.15 24.44
CA THR A 231 12.88 -0.24 24.28
C THR A 231 13.75 0.99 24.00
N SER A 232 14.91 1.08 24.64
CA SER A 232 15.96 2.06 24.27
C SER A 232 16.34 1.88 22.80
N TRP A 233 16.48 2.98 22.03
CA TRP A 233 16.70 2.97 20.56
C TRP A 233 15.50 2.49 19.71
N THR A 234 14.29 2.85 20.16
CA THR A 234 12.96 2.52 19.61
C THR A 234 12.88 2.52 18.08
N TRP A 235 13.08 3.68 17.44
CA TRP A 235 12.80 3.83 16.00
C TRP A 235 13.80 3.11 15.09
N ARG A 236 15.03 2.90 15.59
CA ARG A 236 16.08 2.20 14.83
C ARG A 236 15.75 0.72 14.69
N TRP A 237 15.21 0.11 15.75
CA TRP A 237 14.69 -1.25 15.70
C TRP A 237 13.44 -1.38 14.84
N MET A 238 12.52 -0.41 14.93
CA MET A 238 11.33 -0.37 14.07
C MET A 238 11.71 -0.40 12.59
N LEU A 239 12.68 0.41 12.14
CA LEU A 239 13.10 0.42 10.74
C LEU A 239 14.04 -0.75 10.37
N GLY A 240 14.89 -1.18 11.30
CA GLY A 240 15.89 -2.23 11.05
C GLY A 240 15.31 -3.63 10.94
N ILE A 241 14.26 -3.95 11.70
CA ILE A 241 13.64 -5.29 11.65
C ILE A 241 12.96 -5.57 10.30
N ALA A 242 12.70 -4.53 9.50
CA ALA A 242 12.25 -4.64 8.11
C ALA A 242 13.23 -5.45 7.23
N ALA A 243 14.52 -5.48 7.58
CA ALA A 243 15.52 -6.28 6.88
C ALA A 243 15.27 -7.79 7.01
N VAL A 244 14.64 -8.25 8.10
CA VAL A 244 14.39 -9.68 8.35
C VAL A 244 13.46 -10.31 7.31
N PRO A 245 12.23 -9.80 7.06
CA PRO A 245 11.36 -10.33 6.02
C PRO A 245 11.97 -10.19 4.62
N ALA A 246 12.79 -9.16 4.36
CA ALA A 246 13.48 -8.98 3.08
C ALA A 246 14.57 -10.03 2.85
N LEU A 247 15.40 -10.32 3.87
CA LEU A 247 16.39 -11.39 3.81
C LEU A 247 15.74 -12.77 3.69
N PHE A 248 14.62 -12.98 4.38
CA PHE A 248 13.83 -14.20 4.25
C PHE A 248 13.28 -14.37 2.83
N GLN A 249 12.73 -13.31 2.24
CA GLN A 249 12.28 -13.33 0.84
C GLN A 249 13.43 -13.60 -0.11
N LEU A 250 14.59 -12.97 0.10
CA LEU A 250 15.78 -13.16 -0.71
C LEU A 250 16.19 -14.64 -0.76
N VAL A 251 16.29 -15.29 0.40
CA VAL A 251 16.63 -16.73 0.50
C VAL A 251 15.57 -17.58 -0.20
N LEU A 252 14.29 -17.26 -0.02
CA LEU A 252 13.20 -18.01 -0.63
C LEU A 252 13.20 -17.86 -2.16
N MET A 253 13.46 -16.64 -2.67
CA MET A 253 13.56 -16.35 -4.11
C MET A 253 14.72 -17.08 -4.77
N LEU A 254 15.84 -17.33 -4.08
CA LEU A 254 16.93 -18.14 -4.62
C LEU A 254 16.46 -19.56 -5.00
N SER A 255 15.57 -20.16 -4.21
CA SER A 255 15.05 -21.51 -4.41
C SER A 255 13.95 -21.64 -5.48
N LEU A 256 13.34 -20.51 -5.87
CA LEU A 256 12.23 -20.50 -6.83
C LEU A 256 12.74 -20.38 -8.27
N PRO A 257 12.06 -20.98 -9.26
CA PRO A 257 12.44 -20.81 -10.65
C PRO A 257 11.97 -19.46 -11.21
N GLU A 258 12.43 -19.14 -12.41
CA GLU A 258 11.98 -17.98 -13.17
C GLU A 258 10.57 -18.21 -13.77
N SER A 259 9.89 -17.16 -14.20
CA SER A 259 8.60 -17.28 -14.87
C SER A 259 8.68 -18.15 -16.14
N PRO A 260 7.78 -19.13 -16.33
CA PRO A 260 7.75 -19.97 -17.54
C PRO A 260 7.52 -19.13 -18.81
N ARG A 261 6.76 -18.04 -18.71
CA ARG A 261 6.52 -17.11 -19.83
C ARG A 261 7.81 -16.39 -20.23
N TRP A 262 8.57 -15.90 -19.25
CA TRP A 262 9.84 -15.22 -19.52
C TRP A 262 10.88 -16.18 -20.12
N LEU A 263 10.98 -17.40 -19.59
CA LEU A 263 11.88 -18.42 -20.13
C LEU A 263 11.58 -18.76 -21.59
N TYR A 264 10.30 -18.92 -21.93
CA TYR A 264 9.90 -19.13 -23.32
C TYR A 264 10.25 -17.92 -24.21
N ARG A 265 10.06 -16.69 -23.72
CA ARG A 265 10.44 -15.47 -24.45
C ARG A 265 11.95 -15.43 -24.75
N GLN A 266 12.78 -15.97 -23.86
CA GLN A 266 14.23 -16.11 -23.99
C GLN A 266 14.69 -17.37 -24.75
N ASN A 267 13.79 -18.06 -25.45
CA ASN A 267 14.05 -19.28 -26.22
C ASN A 267 14.55 -20.47 -25.37
N LYS A 268 14.22 -20.50 -24.08
CA LYS A 268 14.54 -21.60 -23.14
C LYS A 268 13.32 -22.50 -22.95
N GLU A 269 12.88 -23.15 -24.02
CA GLU A 269 11.63 -23.93 -24.05
C GLU A 269 11.65 -25.14 -23.12
N GLU A 270 12.78 -25.86 -23.03
CA GLU A 270 12.92 -27.01 -22.13
C GLU A 270 12.82 -26.63 -20.65
N GLU A 271 13.48 -25.52 -20.25
CA GLU A 271 13.38 -25.01 -18.87
C GLU A 271 11.93 -24.60 -18.55
N ALA A 272 11.25 -23.93 -19.48
CA ALA A 272 9.84 -23.56 -19.33
C ALA A 272 8.94 -24.79 -19.17
N ARG A 273 9.19 -25.87 -19.94
CA ARG A 273 8.43 -27.13 -19.82
C ARG A 273 8.61 -27.77 -18.46
N SER A 274 9.86 -27.85 -17.98
CA SER A 274 10.17 -28.44 -16.68
C SER A 274 9.49 -27.72 -15.49
N ILE A 275 9.20 -26.43 -15.64
CA ILE A 275 8.48 -25.64 -14.63
C ILE A 275 6.98 -25.86 -14.74
N LEU A 276 6.43 -25.93 -15.96
CA LEU A 276 5.02 -26.24 -16.18
C LEU A 276 4.66 -27.64 -15.69
N GLU A 277 5.54 -28.63 -15.84
CA GLU A 277 5.38 -29.99 -15.30
C GLU A 277 5.29 -30.02 -13.76
N LYS A 278 5.86 -29.02 -13.07
CA LYS A 278 5.76 -28.88 -11.60
C LYS A 278 4.46 -28.21 -11.15
N ILE A 279 3.81 -27.45 -12.04
CA ILE A 279 2.62 -26.65 -11.75
C ILE A 279 1.34 -27.39 -12.18
N PHE A 280 1.37 -28.03 -13.36
CA PHE A 280 0.24 -28.66 -13.99
C PHE A 280 0.36 -30.19 -13.99
N PRO A 281 -0.76 -30.93 -13.89
CA PRO A 281 -0.74 -32.37 -14.07
C PRO A 281 -0.30 -32.72 -15.51
N ALA A 282 0.44 -33.83 -15.66
CA ALA A 282 1.11 -34.22 -16.90
C ALA A 282 0.19 -34.22 -18.14
N ASN A 283 -1.10 -34.49 -17.98
CA ASN A 283 -2.09 -34.51 -19.05
C ASN A 283 -2.48 -33.11 -19.59
N LYS A 284 -2.12 -32.01 -18.92
CA LYS A 284 -2.44 -30.64 -19.34
C LYS A 284 -1.22 -29.80 -19.68
N VAL A 285 -0.01 -30.31 -19.46
CA VAL A 285 1.24 -29.55 -19.68
C VAL A 285 1.39 -29.15 -21.14
N ASP A 286 1.11 -30.06 -22.08
CA ASP A 286 1.26 -29.78 -23.51
C ASP A 286 0.23 -28.76 -24.02
N ASP A 287 -1.01 -28.80 -23.50
CA ASP A 287 -2.04 -27.81 -23.82
C ASP A 287 -1.65 -26.41 -23.32
N GLU A 288 -1.15 -26.31 -22.08
CA GLU A 288 -0.70 -25.04 -21.49
C GLU A 288 0.57 -24.51 -22.18
N MET A 289 1.49 -25.40 -22.59
CA MET A 289 2.67 -25.02 -23.37
C MET A 289 2.29 -24.46 -24.73
N ASN A 290 1.36 -25.10 -25.44
CA ASN A 290 0.86 -24.61 -26.72
C ASN A 290 0.12 -23.26 -26.57
N ALA A 291 -0.68 -23.09 -25.51
CA ALA A 291 -1.33 -21.83 -25.22
C ALA A 291 -0.31 -20.72 -24.91
N LEU A 292 0.74 -21.02 -24.13
CA LEU A 292 1.84 -20.12 -23.83
C LEU A 292 2.55 -19.69 -25.12
N LYS A 293 2.93 -20.65 -25.97
CA LYS A 293 3.59 -20.43 -27.26
C LYS A 293 2.81 -19.47 -28.14
N LEU A 294 1.53 -19.76 -28.38
CA LEU A 294 0.67 -18.91 -29.20
C LEU A 294 0.55 -17.48 -28.64
N SER A 295 0.50 -17.34 -27.31
CA SER A 295 0.40 -16.02 -26.67
C SER A 295 1.68 -15.20 -26.80
N VAL A 296 2.85 -15.83 -26.63
CA VAL A 296 4.15 -15.14 -26.70
C VAL A 296 4.55 -14.84 -28.15
N GLU A 297 4.25 -15.73 -29.10
CA GLU A 297 4.50 -15.48 -30.52
C GLU A 297 3.64 -14.33 -31.06
N ALA A 298 2.37 -14.26 -30.66
CA ALA A 298 1.50 -13.13 -31.01
C ALA A 298 2.04 -11.80 -30.43
N GLU A 299 2.50 -11.82 -29.18
CA GLU A 299 3.09 -10.63 -28.53
C GLU A 299 4.41 -10.20 -29.20
N LYS A 300 5.30 -11.15 -29.52
CA LYS A 300 6.54 -10.86 -30.25
C LYS A 300 6.24 -10.27 -31.64
N ALA A 301 5.24 -10.80 -32.35
CA ALA A 301 4.85 -10.27 -33.66
C ALA A 301 4.31 -8.83 -33.58
N ASP A 302 3.51 -8.54 -32.54
CA ASP A 302 3.02 -7.18 -32.27
C ASP A 302 4.17 -6.23 -31.88
N GLU A 303 5.15 -6.69 -31.08
CA GLU A 303 6.34 -5.88 -30.73
C GLU A 303 7.20 -5.53 -31.95
N HIS A 304 7.46 -6.50 -32.84
CA HIS A 304 8.26 -6.29 -34.05
C HIS A 304 7.61 -5.28 -35.01
N ALA A 305 6.28 -5.18 -35.01
CA ALA A 305 5.54 -4.20 -35.81
C ALA A 305 5.62 -2.77 -35.25
N ILE A 306 5.94 -2.60 -33.96
CA ILE A 306 5.87 -1.32 -33.24
C ILE A 306 7.25 -0.62 -33.15
N GLY A 307 8.35 -1.39 -33.24
CA GLY A 307 9.73 -0.89 -33.14
C GLY A 307 10.24 -0.78 -31.70
N ASP A 308 11.58 -0.70 -31.55
CA ASP A 308 12.25 -0.79 -30.23
C ASP A 308 12.31 0.53 -29.45
N ASN A 309 12.04 1.67 -30.09
CA ASN A 309 12.17 2.96 -29.42
C ASN A 309 11.01 3.20 -28.43
N LEU A 310 11.33 3.61 -27.21
CA LEU A 310 10.36 3.87 -26.13
C LEU A 310 9.25 4.85 -26.57
N ILE A 311 9.62 5.87 -27.34
CA ILE A 311 8.69 6.88 -27.89
C ILE A 311 7.74 6.26 -28.93
N GLN A 312 8.21 5.30 -29.73
CA GLN A 312 7.37 4.58 -30.69
C GLN A 312 6.41 3.63 -29.97
N LYS A 313 6.86 2.93 -28.93
CA LYS A 313 5.99 2.09 -28.07
C LYS A 313 4.90 2.93 -27.39
N LEU A 314 5.25 4.08 -26.82
CA LEU A 314 4.29 5.03 -26.22
C LEU A 314 3.28 5.57 -27.25
N LYS A 315 3.77 5.99 -28.43
CA LYS A 315 2.92 6.51 -29.51
C LYS A 315 1.97 5.43 -30.04
N SER A 316 2.44 4.20 -30.18
CA SER A 316 1.64 3.05 -30.60
C SER A 316 0.59 2.66 -29.55
N ALA A 317 0.98 2.61 -28.27
CA ALA A 317 0.06 2.36 -27.17
C ALA A 317 -1.09 3.39 -27.09
N LEU A 318 -0.79 4.65 -27.40
CA LEU A 318 -1.79 5.73 -27.49
C LEU A 318 -2.59 5.71 -28.80
N SER A 319 -2.05 5.14 -29.87
CA SER A 319 -2.75 5.01 -31.15
C SER A 319 -3.75 3.86 -31.14
N ASN A 320 -3.43 2.75 -30.46
CA ASN A 320 -4.29 1.59 -30.38
C ASN A 320 -5.47 1.85 -29.42
N VAL A 321 -6.70 1.84 -29.96
CA VAL A 321 -7.93 2.12 -29.20
C VAL A 321 -8.13 1.20 -27.99
N VAL A 322 -7.71 -0.07 -28.10
CA VAL A 322 -7.86 -1.06 -27.03
C VAL A 322 -6.90 -0.75 -25.90
N VAL A 323 -5.61 -0.60 -26.22
CA VAL A 323 -4.55 -0.29 -25.24
C VAL A 323 -4.79 1.06 -24.59
N ARG A 324 -5.16 2.08 -25.37
CA ARG A 324 -5.47 3.42 -24.86
C ARG A 324 -6.62 3.40 -23.85
N ARG A 325 -7.72 2.69 -24.13
CA ARG A 325 -8.86 2.56 -23.18
C ARG A 325 -8.45 1.85 -21.91
N GLY A 326 -7.61 0.81 -22.00
CA GLY A 326 -7.05 0.11 -20.83
C GLY A 326 -6.16 1.02 -19.99
N LEU A 327 -5.25 1.76 -20.63
CA LEU A 327 -4.34 2.69 -19.98
C LEU A 327 -5.10 3.81 -19.25
N TYR A 328 -6.09 4.44 -19.90
CA TYR A 328 -6.92 5.46 -19.26
C TYR A 328 -7.69 4.91 -18.06
N ALA A 329 -8.26 3.71 -18.17
CA ALA A 329 -8.97 3.09 -17.05
C ALA A 329 -8.01 2.80 -15.88
N GLY A 330 -6.82 2.23 -16.14
CA GLY A 330 -5.82 1.94 -15.12
C GLY A 330 -5.31 3.19 -14.41
N ILE A 331 -4.93 4.23 -15.17
CA ILE A 331 -4.47 5.50 -14.61
C ILE A 331 -5.57 6.16 -13.78
N THR A 332 -6.80 6.21 -14.30
CA THR A 332 -7.92 6.85 -13.58
C THR A 332 -8.20 6.15 -12.25
N VAL A 333 -8.14 4.82 -12.23
CA VAL A 333 -8.33 4.04 -10.99
C VAL A 333 -7.20 4.30 -9.99
N GLN A 334 -5.94 4.32 -10.42
CA GLN A 334 -4.82 4.60 -9.51
C GLN A 334 -4.80 6.05 -9.01
N VAL A 335 -5.18 7.02 -9.84
CA VAL A 335 -5.36 8.39 -9.42
C VAL A 335 -6.50 8.47 -8.39
N ALA A 336 -7.67 7.91 -8.69
CA ALA A 336 -8.80 7.91 -7.75
C ALA A 336 -8.45 7.27 -6.40
N GLN A 337 -7.64 6.21 -6.41
CA GLN A 337 -7.14 5.56 -5.20
C GLN A 337 -6.25 6.50 -4.37
N GLN A 338 -5.26 7.16 -4.98
CA GLN A 338 -4.37 8.06 -4.24
C GLN A 338 -5.10 9.29 -3.70
N PHE A 339 -6.03 9.85 -4.48
CA PHE A 339 -6.84 11.01 -4.08
C PHE A 339 -7.85 10.68 -2.97
N SER A 340 -8.14 9.41 -2.70
CA SER A 340 -8.94 9.02 -1.52
C SER A 340 -8.24 9.34 -0.19
N GLY A 341 -6.93 9.60 -0.20
CA GLY A 341 -6.16 10.00 0.98
C GLY A 341 -5.80 8.84 1.92
N ILE A 342 -5.97 7.58 1.51
CA ILE A 342 -5.68 6.41 2.35
C ILE A 342 -4.23 6.37 2.83
N ASN A 343 -3.28 6.76 1.97
CA ASN A 343 -1.86 6.84 2.34
C ASN A 343 -1.61 7.93 3.39
N THR A 344 -2.29 9.08 3.31
CA THR A 344 -2.21 10.12 4.34
C THR A 344 -2.72 9.61 5.68
N VAL A 345 -3.88 8.93 5.67
CA VAL A 345 -4.43 8.30 6.87
C VAL A 345 -3.44 7.30 7.45
N MET A 346 -2.75 6.52 6.61
CA MET A 346 -1.83 5.48 7.08
C MET A 346 -0.45 5.98 7.51
N TYR A 347 0.10 7.02 6.87
CA TYR A 347 1.36 7.63 7.29
C TYR A 347 1.24 8.50 8.53
N TYR A 348 0.10 9.18 8.67
CA TYR A 348 -0.10 10.15 9.74
C TYR A 348 -1.13 9.71 10.78
N SER A 349 -1.56 8.43 10.79
CA SER A 349 -2.57 7.93 11.72
C SER A 349 -2.26 8.30 13.17
N PRO A 350 -1.04 8.02 13.71
CA PRO A 350 -0.76 8.33 15.11
C PRO A 350 -0.80 9.83 15.39
N LYS A 351 -0.36 10.65 14.42
CA LYS A 351 -0.38 12.12 14.54
C LYS A 351 -1.81 12.68 14.49
N ILE A 352 -2.68 12.10 13.66
CA ILE A 352 -4.10 12.46 13.60
C ILE A 352 -4.77 12.14 14.95
N VAL A 353 -4.45 10.99 15.54
CA VAL A 353 -4.96 10.60 16.86
C VAL A 353 -4.42 11.52 17.96
N GLN A 354 -3.16 11.92 17.90
CA GLN A 354 -2.58 12.91 18.82
C GLN A 354 -3.30 14.27 18.70
N PHE A 355 -3.56 14.73 17.47
CA PHE A 355 -4.35 15.95 17.24
C PHE A 355 -5.79 15.86 17.75
N ALA A 356 -6.34 14.65 17.90
CA ALA A 356 -7.65 14.44 18.51
C ALA A 356 -7.64 14.51 20.05
N GLY A 357 -6.47 14.66 20.68
CA GLY A 357 -6.32 14.89 22.13
C GLY A 357 -5.68 13.75 22.92
N PHE A 358 -5.14 12.72 22.26
CA PHE A 358 -4.42 11.62 22.93
C PHE A 358 -2.93 11.94 23.02
N ALA A 359 -2.46 12.36 24.19
CA ALA A 359 -1.08 12.81 24.39
C ALA A 359 -0.03 11.68 24.34
N SER A 360 -0.37 10.45 24.74
CA SER A 360 0.63 9.38 24.82
C SER A 360 0.86 8.67 23.49
N ASN A 361 2.13 8.59 23.07
CA ASN A 361 2.56 7.87 21.85
C ASN A 361 2.09 6.41 21.85
N GLU A 362 2.12 5.73 23.00
CA GLU A 362 1.66 4.34 23.14
C GLU A 362 0.15 4.20 22.84
N THR A 363 -0.69 5.11 23.36
CA THR A 363 -2.14 5.06 23.09
C THR A 363 -2.46 5.47 21.66
N ALA A 364 -1.76 6.46 21.11
CA ALA A 364 -1.90 6.86 19.71
C ALA A 364 -1.56 5.70 18.77
N LEU A 365 -0.47 4.98 19.01
CA LEU A 365 -0.08 3.80 18.25
C LEU A 365 -1.07 2.64 18.42
N ALA A 366 -1.58 2.41 19.64
CA ALA A 366 -2.59 1.38 19.89
C ALA A 366 -3.92 1.68 19.17
N LEU A 367 -4.33 2.94 19.11
CA LEU A 367 -5.51 3.35 18.34
C LEU A 367 -5.29 3.23 16.83
N SER A 368 -4.10 3.58 16.33
CA SER A 368 -3.74 3.38 14.93
C SER A 368 -3.64 1.90 14.53
N LEU A 369 -3.27 1.01 15.45
CA LEU A 369 -3.31 -0.44 15.25
C LEU A 369 -4.74 -0.92 14.96
N ILE A 370 -5.75 -0.36 15.63
CA ILE A 370 -7.16 -0.66 15.35
C ILE A 370 -7.50 -0.22 13.92
N THR A 371 -7.11 0.99 13.51
CA THR A 371 -7.35 1.47 12.14
C THR A 371 -6.70 0.56 11.09
N SER A 372 -5.46 0.13 11.30
CA SER A 372 -4.78 -0.79 10.39
C SER A 372 -5.40 -2.19 10.39
N GLY A 373 -5.86 -2.67 11.55
CA GLY A 373 -6.60 -3.94 11.67
C GLY A 373 -7.92 -3.92 10.92
N LEU A 374 -8.67 -2.81 10.98
CA LEU A 374 -9.89 -2.62 10.20
C LEU A 374 -9.60 -2.61 8.69
N ASN A 375 -8.47 -2.02 8.26
CA ASN A 375 -8.03 -2.07 6.86
C ASN A 375 -7.72 -3.51 6.41
N ALA A 376 -7.05 -4.31 7.25
CA ALA A 376 -6.74 -5.71 6.97
C ALA A 376 -8.01 -6.58 6.89
N ILE A 377 -8.89 -6.49 7.90
CA ILE A 377 -10.21 -7.17 7.90
C ILE A 377 -10.98 -6.79 6.66
N GLY A 378 -10.94 -5.51 6.32
CA GLY A 378 -11.70 -5.01 5.22
C GLY A 378 -11.19 -5.43 3.85
N SER A 379 -9.88 -5.63 3.71
CA SER A 379 -9.28 -6.26 2.53
C SER A 379 -9.79 -7.69 2.34
N ILE A 380 -9.91 -8.45 3.43
CA ILE A 380 -10.47 -9.82 3.41
C ILE A 380 -11.94 -9.78 2.97
N VAL A 381 -12.74 -8.88 3.54
CA VAL A 381 -14.14 -8.69 3.13
C VAL A 381 -14.24 -8.31 1.66
N SER A 382 -13.41 -7.36 1.19
CA SER A 382 -13.38 -6.96 -0.21
C SER A 382 -13.08 -8.14 -1.13
N MET A 383 -12.06 -8.95 -0.81
CA MET A 383 -11.70 -10.13 -1.61
C MET A 383 -12.87 -11.11 -1.75
N VAL A 384 -13.62 -11.39 -0.67
CA VAL A 384 -14.77 -12.29 -0.70
C VAL A 384 -15.95 -11.70 -1.51
N PHE A 385 -16.16 -10.39 -1.43
CA PHE A 385 -17.29 -9.73 -2.09
C PHE A 385 -17.03 -9.40 -3.56
N VAL A 386 -15.77 -9.24 -3.98
CA VAL A 386 -15.37 -8.96 -5.36
C VAL A 386 -15.94 -9.98 -6.34
N ASP A 387 -15.80 -11.26 -6.03
CA ASP A 387 -16.24 -12.34 -6.91
C ASP A 387 -17.77 -12.45 -6.96
N ARG A 388 -18.47 -12.00 -5.89
CA ARG A 388 -19.93 -12.12 -5.77
C ARG A 388 -20.71 -10.97 -6.41
N TYR A 389 -20.25 -9.73 -6.24
CA TYR A 389 -21.00 -8.53 -6.66
C TYR A 389 -20.38 -7.82 -7.87
N GLY A 390 -19.17 -8.22 -8.26
CA GLY A 390 -18.43 -7.66 -9.39
C GLY A 390 -17.67 -6.37 -9.03
N ARG A 391 -16.48 -6.24 -9.61
CA ARG A 391 -15.47 -5.21 -9.29
C ARG A 391 -15.95 -3.76 -9.49
N ARG A 392 -16.63 -3.47 -10.61
CA ARG A 392 -17.09 -2.11 -10.95
C ARG A 392 -18.12 -1.57 -9.95
N ARG A 393 -19.09 -2.41 -9.55
CA ARG A 393 -20.13 -1.99 -8.59
C ARG A 393 -19.51 -1.73 -7.23
N LEU A 394 -18.59 -2.60 -6.80
CA LEU A 394 -17.88 -2.47 -5.54
C LEU A 394 -17.10 -1.14 -5.44
N MET A 395 -16.36 -0.79 -6.49
CA MET A 395 -15.60 0.47 -6.56
C MET A 395 -16.48 1.72 -6.55
N LEU A 396 -17.64 1.69 -7.23
CA LEU A 396 -18.55 2.85 -7.24
C LEU A 396 -19.23 3.05 -5.87
N VAL A 397 -19.67 1.96 -5.24
CA VAL A 397 -20.26 2.01 -3.89
C VAL A 397 -19.24 2.50 -2.87
N SER A 398 -17.98 2.07 -2.98
CA SER A 398 -16.93 2.51 -2.08
C SER A 398 -16.58 3.99 -2.23
N MET A 399 -16.53 4.51 -3.46
CA MET A 399 -16.34 5.95 -3.67
C MET A 399 -17.43 6.79 -3.00
N VAL A 400 -18.69 6.39 -3.14
CA VAL A 400 -19.81 7.08 -2.46
C VAL A 400 -19.63 7.02 -0.94
N GLY A 401 -19.28 5.86 -0.39
CA GLY A 401 -18.99 5.71 1.04
C GLY A 401 -17.85 6.60 1.54
N ILE A 402 -16.74 6.66 0.79
CA ILE A 402 -15.58 7.51 1.11
C ILE A 402 -15.99 8.99 1.09
N ILE A 403 -16.75 9.45 0.09
CA ILE A 403 -17.23 10.83 0.01
C ILE A 403 -18.07 11.17 1.25
N LEU A 404 -19.03 10.32 1.62
CA LEU A 404 -19.88 10.54 2.79
C LEU A 404 -19.07 10.59 4.10
N CYS A 405 -18.07 9.71 4.25
CA CYS A 405 -17.20 9.69 5.42
C CYS A 405 -16.30 10.92 5.49
N LEU A 406 -15.71 11.37 4.37
CA LEU A 406 -14.88 12.57 4.33
C LEU A 406 -15.68 13.84 4.63
N VAL A 407 -16.91 13.94 4.12
CA VAL A 407 -17.83 15.04 4.46
C VAL A 407 -18.15 15.02 5.95
N SER A 408 -18.45 13.84 6.50
CA SER A 408 -18.75 13.68 7.93
C SER A 408 -17.55 14.07 8.79
N LEU A 409 -16.34 13.64 8.42
CA LEU A 409 -15.10 13.99 9.10
C LEU A 409 -14.84 15.51 9.05
N SER A 410 -15.08 16.14 7.89
CA SER A 410 -14.96 17.59 7.73
C SER A 410 -15.93 18.34 8.65
N ILE A 411 -17.18 17.89 8.78
CA ILE A 411 -18.16 18.50 9.69
C ILE A 411 -17.70 18.36 11.14
N ILE A 412 -17.22 17.18 11.55
CA ILE A 412 -16.72 16.94 12.91
C ILE A 412 -15.54 17.86 13.24
N PHE A 413 -14.59 18.05 12.32
CA PHE A 413 -13.46 18.97 12.54
C PHE A 413 -13.90 20.45 12.60
N LEU A 414 -14.90 20.84 11.82
CA LEU A 414 -15.46 22.19 11.89
C LEU A 414 -16.15 22.43 13.24
N GLU A 415 -16.90 21.45 13.74
CA GLU A 415 -17.51 21.52 15.07
C GLU A 415 -16.46 21.50 16.18
N ALA A 416 -15.43 20.66 16.07
CA ALA A 416 -14.33 20.66 17.03
C ALA A 416 -13.62 22.03 17.10
N ALA A 417 -13.51 22.73 15.97
CA ALA A 417 -12.96 24.08 15.91
C ALA A 417 -13.92 25.15 16.47
N SER A 418 -15.23 24.98 16.32
CA SER A 418 -16.25 25.90 16.83
C SER A 418 -16.41 25.81 18.36
N TYR A 419 -16.34 24.58 18.90
CA TYR A 419 -16.42 24.29 20.34
C TYR A 419 -15.05 24.34 21.05
N ALA A 420 -13.97 24.72 20.36
CA ALA A 420 -12.67 24.92 20.98
C ALA A 420 -12.77 25.96 22.10
N LEU A 421 -12.26 25.60 23.29
CA LEU A 421 -12.30 26.46 24.48
C LEU A 421 -11.77 27.86 24.14
N LYS A 422 -12.55 28.87 24.54
CA LYS A 422 -12.14 30.27 24.51
C LYS A 422 -11.01 30.47 25.51
N VAL A 423 -9.99 31.23 25.13
CA VAL A 423 -8.87 31.54 26.01
C VAL A 423 -9.34 32.60 27.01
N ASN A 424 -9.50 32.22 28.27
CA ASN A 424 -9.92 33.13 29.34
C ASN A 424 -8.72 33.82 29.98
N GLN A 425 -8.88 35.11 30.29
CA GLN A 425 -7.83 35.95 30.87
C GLN A 425 -7.40 35.49 32.28
N PHE A 426 -8.29 34.80 33.01
CA PHE A 426 -8.00 34.28 34.35
C PHE A 426 -7.00 33.12 34.33
N ASP A 427 -7.18 32.16 33.42
CA ASP A 427 -6.26 31.00 33.23
C ASP A 427 -4.91 31.42 32.61
N THR A 428 -4.90 32.58 31.98
CA THR A 428 -3.74 33.12 31.25
C THR A 428 -2.79 33.90 32.19
N ASN A 429 -3.32 34.51 33.25
CA ASN A 429 -2.56 35.28 34.24
C ASN A 429 -2.01 34.43 35.39
N SER A 430 -2.54 33.21 35.58
CA SER A 430 -2.12 32.30 36.64
C SER A 430 -0.80 31.57 36.34
N ILE A 431 -0.33 31.58 35.08
CA ILE A 431 0.95 30.97 34.68
C ILE A 431 1.89 32.04 34.09
N PRO A 432 2.85 32.56 34.86
CA PRO A 432 3.82 33.54 34.35
C PRO A 432 4.75 32.91 33.30
N ASN A 433 5.02 33.64 32.20
CA ASN A 433 5.87 33.28 31.05
C ASN A 433 5.38 32.23 30.02
N SER A 434 4.15 31.70 30.13
CA SER A 434 3.59 30.75 29.13
C SER A 434 2.56 31.38 28.18
N THR A 435 2.51 32.71 28.12
CA THR A 435 1.48 33.46 27.39
C THR A 435 1.88 33.72 25.94
N CYS A 436 1.00 33.36 25.00
CA CYS A 436 1.18 33.66 23.58
C CYS A 436 1.33 35.17 23.33
N ARG A 437 2.49 35.64 22.85
CA ARG A 437 2.73 37.07 22.54
C ARG A 437 1.70 37.64 21.57
N SER A 438 1.25 36.85 20.61
CA SER A 438 0.24 37.25 19.62
C SER A 438 -1.14 37.49 20.25
N TYR A 439 -1.42 36.91 21.43
CA TYR A 439 -2.69 37.13 22.17
C TYR A 439 -2.72 38.54 22.75
N ILE A 440 -1.60 38.91 23.37
CA ILE A 440 -1.43 40.18 24.08
C ILE A 440 -1.44 41.35 23.08
N SER A 441 -0.96 41.13 21.85
CA SER A 441 -0.89 42.18 20.83
C SER A 441 -2.21 42.43 20.08
N THR A 442 -3.28 41.66 20.32
CA THR A 442 -4.53 41.78 19.54
C THR A 442 -5.60 42.58 20.30
N PRO A 443 -6.22 43.62 19.70
CA PRO A 443 -7.20 44.49 20.38
C PRO A 443 -8.56 43.82 20.68
N LYS A 444 -8.83 42.60 20.19
CA LYS A 444 -10.05 41.81 20.44
C LYS A 444 -9.72 40.49 21.12
N TYR A 445 -9.50 40.54 22.43
CA TYR A 445 -9.12 39.39 23.28
C TYR A 445 -10.25 38.37 23.49
N SER A 446 -11.52 38.79 23.42
CA SER A 446 -12.69 37.95 23.72
C SER A 446 -13.10 36.97 22.61
N SER A 447 -12.58 37.15 21.39
CA SER A 447 -12.84 36.27 20.23
C SER A 447 -11.71 35.27 19.97
N TRP A 448 -10.71 35.21 20.85
CA TRP A 448 -9.57 34.31 20.68
C TRP A 448 -9.88 32.92 21.24
N ASN A 449 -9.79 31.94 20.36
CA ASN A 449 -9.95 30.51 20.66
C ASN A 449 -8.59 29.81 20.57
N CYS A 450 -8.47 28.63 21.17
CA CYS A 450 -7.21 27.89 21.15
C CYS A 450 -6.62 27.65 19.74
N MET A 451 -7.48 27.48 18.74
CA MET A 451 -7.06 27.32 17.34
C MET A 451 -6.34 28.55 16.75
N TYR A 452 -6.62 29.75 17.26
CA TYR A 452 -5.90 30.97 16.85
C TYR A 452 -4.50 31.03 17.47
N CYS A 453 -4.32 30.58 18.72
CA CYS A 453 -3.00 30.41 19.34
C CYS A 453 -2.14 29.41 18.56
N LEU A 454 -2.73 28.28 18.16
CA LEU A 454 -2.08 27.26 17.32
C LEU A 454 -1.64 27.83 15.97
N LYS A 455 -2.51 28.59 15.28
CA LYS A 455 -2.17 29.26 14.01
C LYS A 455 -1.11 30.35 14.16
N ALA A 456 -1.05 31.01 15.31
CA ALA A 456 -0.08 32.04 15.61
C ALA A 456 1.31 31.48 16.01
N GLY A 457 1.49 30.15 16.02
CA GLY A 457 2.75 29.51 16.37
C GLY A 457 3.08 29.58 17.87
N CYS A 458 2.06 29.76 18.72
CA CYS A 458 2.22 29.94 20.17
C CYS A 458 2.10 28.64 21.00
N GLY A 459 2.04 27.46 20.36
CA GLY A 459 1.89 26.18 21.06
C GLY A 459 0.44 25.79 21.38
N PHE A 460 0.25 24.88 22.33
CA PHE A 460 -1.06 24.29 22.72
C PHE A 460 -1.72 25.06 23.87
N CYS A 461 -3.05 24.92 24.02
CA CYS A 461 -3.77 25.47 25.17
C CYS A 461 -4.16 24.35 26.13
N SER A 462 -3.92 24.59 27.41
CA SER A 462 -4.32 23.71 28.51
C SER A 462 -5.28 24.44 29.44
N ASN A 463 -6.17 23.70 30.08
CA ASN A 463 -7.09 24.17 31.09
C ASN A 463 -6.87 23.35 32.37
N THR A 464 -6.73 24.02 33.51
CA THR A 464 -6.53 23.42 34.84
C THR A 464 -7.62 22.43 35.27
N ALA A 465 -8.80 22.43 34.63
CA ALA A 465 -9.89 21.50 34.93
C ALA A 465 -9.80 20.14 34.20
N ASN A 466 -8.97 20.01 33.16
CA ASN A 466 -8.74 18.77 32.43
C ASN A 466 -7.23 18.63 32.17
N GLU A 467 -6.55 17.76 32.92
CA GLU A 467 -5.16 17.34 32.71
C GLU A 467 -4.94 16.54 31.40
N ALA A 468 -5.62 16.90 30.31
CA ALA A 468 -5.42 16.29 29.01
C ALA A 468 -4.87 17.33 28.05
N ILE A 469 -3.64 17.06 27.61
CA ILE A 469 -2.80 17.81 26.67
C ILE A 469 -1.91 18.84 27.38
N ILE A 470 -0.73 18.41 27.86
CA ILE A 470 0.58 19.04 27.63
C ILE A 470 1.65 17.96 27.91
N ASP A 471 2.31 17.53 26.83
CA ASP A 471 3.75 17.21 26.75
C ASP A 471 4.00 17.32 25.24
N SER A 472 4.40 18.46 24.70
CA SER A 472 5.69 19.14 24.77
C SER A 472 5.49 20.39 23.85
N ILE A 473 6.11 21.55 23.96
CA ILE A 473 7.49 21.95 24.20
C ILE A 473 7.42 23.41 24.67
N PHE A 474 8.14 23.70 25.75
CA PHE A 474 8.47 25.03 26.21
C PHE A 474 9.32 25.79 25.18
N SER A 475 9.08 27.10 25.10
CA SER A 475 9.97 28.17 24.60
C SER A 475 10.21 28.28 23.08
N HIS A 476 9.71 29.39 22.52
CA HIS A 476 10.44 30.16 21.51
C HIS A 476 11.73 30.71 22.07
#